data_AF-A0A9W8RZL9-F1
#
_entry.id   AF-A0A9W8RZL9-F1
#
_cell.length_a   1.000
_cell.length_b   1.000
_cell.length_c   1.000
_cell.angle_alpha   90.00
_cell.angle_beta   90.00
_cell.angle_gamma   90.00
#
_symmetry.space_group_name_H-M   'P 1'
#
loop_
_entity.id
_entity.type
_entity.pdbx_description
1 polymer ?
#
loop_
_entity_poly.entity_id
_entity_poly.type
_entity_poly.pdbx_seq_one_letter_code
_entity_poly.pdbx_strand_id
1 'polypeptide(L)'
;MPDRSNDEPQIVTDPDADTVPTEKPTPPNDPDNGVRQDDPDNGEVEQEEDDTYLHGLPLVLMTLSLMVGVLMIALDNSIISTAIPKITSKFDSLGDVAWYGSAYLLTQMSFQPTFGKVYTFFNLKWIFLGSTVIFEGGSVLCAAAPSSPAFIIGRAVAGFGAAGLSCGAMIITSKIVEMRKRPLLLAIITSMYGIASVIGPSLGGVFTHSKQLTWRFCFWINLRQ
;
A
#
# COMPACT_ATOMS: atom_id res chain seq x y z
N MET A 1 -8.62 2.19 68.76
CA MET A 1 -9.39 0.94 69.02
C MET A 1 -9.76 0.33 67.68
N PRO A 2 -9.14 -0.80 67.28
CA PRO A 2 -9.42 -1.55 66.05
C PRO A 2 -10.13 -2.90 66.32
N ASP A 3 -10.63 -3.51 65.24
CA ASP A 3 -10.65 -4.96 64.92
C ASP A 3 -12.02 -5.65 64.67
N ARG A 4 -11.97 -6.56 63.68
CA ARG A 4 -12.79 -7.75 63.40
C ARG A 4 -14.09 -7.65 62.60
N SER A 5 -13.94 -7.89 61.29
CA SER A 5 -14.88 -8.71 60.51
C SER A 5 -14.11 -9.91 59.94
N ASN A 6 -14.16 -11.03 60.66
CA ASN A 6 -13.70 -12.35 60.24
C ASN A 6 -14.96 -13.21 60.19
N ASP A 7 -15.26 -13.85 59.06
CA ASP A 7 -15.97 -15.14 58.99
C ASP A 7 -15.87 -15.68 57.54
N GLU A 8 -14.95 -16.62 57.37
CA GLU A 8 -14.84 -17.58 56.25
C GLU A 8 -16.08 -18.48 56.16
N PRO A 9 -16.28 -19.14 55.01
CA PRO A 9 -16.48 -20.59 55.09
C PRO A 9 -15.60 -21.39 54.12
N GLN A 10 -14.91 -22.38 54.68
CA GLN A 10 -14.31 -23.53 53.98
C GLN A 10 -15.36 -24.56 53.59
N ILE A 11 -15.21 -25.24 52.43
CA ILE A 11 -15.47 -26.69 52.26
C ILE A 11 -14.46 -27.27 51.23
N VAL A 12 -13.78 -28.35 51.62
CA VAL A 12 -12.82 -29.23 50.91
C VAL A 12 -13.42 -30.66 51.07
N THR A 13 -13.70 -31.52 50.07
CA THR A 13 -12.87 -32.47 49.24
C THR A 13 -13.83 -33.24 48.26
N ASP A 14 -13.66 -33.33 46.92
CA ASP A 14 -12.97 -34.35 46.06
C ASP A 14 -13.72 -35.71 45.83
N PRO A 15 -13.44 -36.62 44.84
CA PRO A 15 -13.04 -36.59 43.40
C PRO A 15 -13.80 -37.64 42.48
N ASP A 16 -13.41 -37.73 41.19
CA ASP A 16 -13.49 -38.88 40.23
C ASP A 16 -14.73 -39.23 39.34
N ALA A 17 -14.37 -39.59 38.08
CA ALA A 17 -14.99 -40.52 37.11
C ALA A 17 -15.94 -40.03 35.97
N ASP A 18 -15.32 -39.78 34.81
CA ASP A 18 -15.56 -40.39 33.48
C ASP A 18 -16.96 -40.51 32.81
N THR A 19 -16.90 -40.30 31.48
CA THR A 19 -17.73 -40.87 30.37
C THR A 19 -18.82 -39.99 29.69
N VAL A 20 -18.57 -39.70 28.40
CA VAL A 20 -19.52 -39.24 27.35
C VAL A 20 -20.00 -40.51 26.61
N PRO A 21 -21.30 -40.68 26.23
CA PRO A 21 -21.68 -40.49 24.80
C PRO A 21 -23.16 -40.13 24.47
N THR A 22 -23.30 -39.26 23.47
CA THR A 22 -24.17 -39.30 22.27
C THR A 22 -25.51 -40.07 22.26
N GLU A 23 -26.64 -39.41 21.94
CA GLU A 23 -27.63 -39.90 20.94
C GLU A 23 -28.70 -38.86 20.53
N LYS A 24 -29.06 -38.85 19.23
CA LYS A 24 -30.14 -38.07 18.58
C LYS A 24 -31.51 -38.73 18.78
N PRO A 25 -32.62 -38.01 18.53
CA PRO A 25 -33.71 -38.66 17.78
C PRO A 25 -34.28 -37.81 16.62
N THR A 26 -34.48 -38.47 15.47
CA THR A 26 -35.31 -38.02 14.33
C THR A 26 -36.66 -38.81 14.33
N PRO A 27 -37.59 -38.59 13.38
CA PRO A 27 -38.99 -38.17 13.57
C PRO A 27 -40.01 -39.33 13.49
N PRO A 28 -41.33 -39.04 13.42
CA PRO A 28 -42.19 -39.90 12.59
C PRO A 28 -43.11 -39.12 11.62
N ASN A 29 -43.25 -39.75 10.45
CA ASN A 29 -43.94 -39.35 9.23
C ASN A 29 -45.48 -39.39 9.34
N ASP A 30 -46.14 -38.61 8.48
CA ASP A 30 -47.51 -38.87 7.99
C ASP A 30 -47.42 -39.03 6.45
N PRO A 31 -48.11 -40.01 5.81
CA PRO A 31 -47.85 -40.41 4.43
C PRO A 31 -48.90 -39.90 3.41
N ASP A 32 -48.44 -39.85 2.16
CA ASP A 32 -49.21 -40.07 0.91
C ASP A 32 -50.14 -38.97 0.38
N ASN A 33 -49.70 -38.23 -0.65
CA ASN A 33 -50.25 -38.40 -2.00
C ASN A 33 -49.34 -37.75 -3.06
N GLY A 34 -48.99 -38.52 -4.09
CA GLY A 34 -47.95 -38.17 -5.06
C GLY A 34 -48.37 -37.31 -6.24
N VAL A 35 -47.43 -36.49 -6.71
CA VAL A 35 -47.18 -36.24 -8.13
C VAL A 35 -45.67 -36.17 -8.32
N ARG A 36 -45.09 -37.09 -9.09
CA ARG A 36 -43.75 -36.93 -9.66
C ARG A 36 -43.92 -36.11 -10.94
N GLN A 37 -43.31 -34.93 -10.97
CA GLN A 37 -42.99 -34.22 -12.20
C GLN A 37 -41.53 -33.80 -12.06
N ASP A 38 -40.67 -34.41 -12.88
CA ASP A 38 -39.30 -33.97 -13.09
C ASP A 38 -39.34 -32.63 -13.83
N ASP A 39 -38.73 -31.59 -13.25
CA ASP A 39 -38.20 -30.45 -14.01
C ASP A 39 -36.81 -30.09 -13.46
N PRO A 40 -35.80 -29.95 -14.35
CA PRO A 40 -34.44 -29.52 -14.02
C PRO A 40 -34.39 -27.98 -13.94
N ASP A 41 -33.23 -27.42 -13.59
CA ASP A 41 -32.91 -25.97 -13.59
C ASP A 41 -33.39 -25.25 -12.31
N ASN A 42 -32.53 -24.60 -11.53
CA ASN A 42 -31.65 -23.54 -11.99
C ASN A 42 -30.48 -23.32 -11.01
N GLY A 43 -29.26 -23.53 -11.50
CA GLY A 43 -28.00 -23.30 -10.80
C GLY A 43 -27.56 -21.84 -10.83
N GLU A 44 -28.36 -20.94 -10.27
CA GLU A 44 -28.04 -19.51 -10.21
C GLU A 44 -27.65 -19.08 -8.79
N VAL A 45 -26.42 -19.42 -8.38
CA VAL A 45 -25.72 -18.67 -7.32
C VAL A 45 -24.29 -18.25 -7.73
N GLU A 46 -23.80 -18.65 -8.90
CA GLU A 46 -22.40 -18.41 -9.28
C GLU A 46 -22.27 -17.81 -10.68
N GLN A 47 -22.77 -16.58 -10.91
CA GLN A 47 -22.49 -15.89 -12.17
C GLN A 47 -22.79 -14.37 -12.16
N GLU A 48 -22.25 -13.60 -11.20
CA GLU A 48 -22.16 -12.12 -11.35
C GLU A 48 -20.82 -11.49 -10.90
N GLU A 49 -19.84 -12.24 -10.38
CA GLU A 49 -18.56 -11.64 -9.91
C GLU A 49 -17.39 -11.69 -10.92
N ASP A 50 -17.51 -12.39 -12.06
CA ASP A 50 -16.38 -12.65 -12.96
C ASP A 50 -16.09 -11.54 -14.00
N ASP A 51 -17.02 -10.62 -14.24
CA ASP A 51 -16.88 -9.60 -15.30
C ASP A 51 -16.15 -8.30 -14.86
N THR A 52 -15.83 -8.15 -13.57
CA THR A 52 -15.25 -6.90 -13.04
C THR A 52 -13.71 -6.92 -12.94
N TYR A 53 -13.08 -8.09 -13.01
CA TYR A 53 -11.63 -8.21 -12.91
C TYR A 53 -10.96 -8.12 -14.29
N LEU A 54 -9.92 -7.29 -14.42
CA LEU A 54 -9.18 -7.21 -15.68
C LEU A 54 -8.34 -8.47 -15.85
N HIS A 55 -8.53 -9.20 -16.95
CA HIS A 55 -7.70 -10.34 -17.30
C HIS A 55 -6.74 -10.00 -18.47
N GLY A 56 -5.53 -10.57 -18.44
CA GLY A 56 -4.57 -10.53 -19.55
C GLY A 56 -3.69 -9.27 -19.63
N LEU A 57 -3.44 -8.82 -20.87
CA LEU A 57 -2.53 -7.72 -21.20
C LEU A 57 -2.80 -6.38 -20.45
N PRO A 58 -4.06 -5.90 -20.31
CA PRO A 58 -4.31 -4.62 -19.66
C PRO A 58 -4.01 -4.65 -18.15
N LEU A 59 -4.19 -5.79 -17.47
CA LEU A 59 -3.79 -5.97 -16.08
C LEU A 59 -2.27 -5.87 -15.93
N VAL A 60 -1.51 -6.48 -16.85
CA VAL A 60 -0.04 -6.42 -16.85
C VAL A 60 0.43 -4.98 -17.08
N LEU A 61 -0.14 -4.26 -18.04
CA LEU A 61 0.20 -2.87 -18.30
C LEU A 61 -0.09 -1.95 -17.10
N MET A 62 -1.24 -2.14 -16.45
CA MET A 62 -1.59 -1.36 -15.27
C MET A 62 -0.67 -1.67 -14.08
N THR A 63 -0.42 -2.95 -13.82
CA THR A 63 0.52 -3.40 -12.78
C THR A 63 1.92 -2.85 -13.04
N LEU A 64 2.40 -2.89 -14.29
CA LEU A 64 3.68 -2.34 -14.68
C LEU A 64 3.77 -0.83 -14.41
N SER A 65 2.71 -0.07 -14.74
CA SER A 65 2.66 1.36 -14.43
C SER A 65 2.74 1.63 -12.93
N LEU A 66 2.09 0.81 -12.09
CA LEU A 66 2.18 0.93 -10.64
C LEU A 66 3.57 0.57 -10.13
N MET A 67 4.18 -0.49 -10.67
CA MET A 67 5.54 -0.90 -10.34
C MET A 67 6.55 0.21 -10.65
N VAL A 68 6.42 0.88 -11.80
CA VAL A 68 7.26 2.03 -12.15
C VAL A 68 7.08 3.19 -11.18
N GLY A 69 5.83 3.52 -10.81
CA GLY A 69 5.57 4.58 -9.83
C GLY A 69 6.17 4.29 -8.44
N VAL A 70 6.03 3.05 -7.97
CA VAL A 70 6.62 2.61 -6.69
C VAL A 70 8.14 2.54 -6.77
N LEU A 71 8.69 2.11 -7.91
CA LEU A 71 10.13 2.12 -8.17
C LEU A 71 10.68 3.55 -8.15
N MET A 72 9.98 4.53 -8.73
CA MET A 72 10.38 5.95 -8.66
C MET A 72 10.46 6.45 -7.23
N ILE A 73 9.46 6.16 -6.39
CA ILE A 73 9.49 6.51 -4.97
C ILE A 73 10.69 5.87 -4.27
N ALA A 74 10.93 4.59 -4.52
CA ALA A 74 12.02 3.86 -3.88
C ALA A 74 13.40 4.38 -4.33
N LEU A 75 13.53 4.72 -5.62
CA LEU A 75 14.74 5.34 -6.17
C LEU A 75 14.99 6.73 -5.61
N ASP A 76 13.97 7.58 -5.48
CA ASP A 76 14.10 8.90 -4.84
C ASP A 76 14.66 8.79 -3.42
N ASN A 77 14.10 7.90 -2.61
CA ASN A 77 14.58 7.67 -1.24
C ASN A 77 16.03 7.17 -1.21
N SER A 78 16.41 6.30 -2.16
CA SER A 78 17.78 5.79 -2.24
C SER A 78 18.78 6.85 -2.70
N ILE A 79 18.45 7.62 -3.74
CA ILE A 79 19.29 8.70 -4.26
C ILE A 79 19.54 9.72 -3.16
N ILE A 80 18.51 10.15 -2.44
CA ILE A 80 18.65 11.12 -1.36
C ILE A 80 19.56 10.59 -0.26
N SER A 81 19.41 9.33 0.16
CA SER A 81 20.30 8.71 1.14
C SER A 81 21.78 8.83 0.75
N THR A 82 22.11 8.62 -0.53
CA THR A 82 23.49 8.77 -1.04
C THR A 82 23.93 10.22 -1.24
N ALA A 83 23.00 11.14 -1.49
CA ALA A 83 23.27 12.55 -1.77
C ALA A 83 23.34 13.43 -0.51
N ILE A 84 22.73 12.99 0.61
CA ILE A 84 22.69 13.74 1.88
C ILE A 84 24.06 14.30 2.28
N PRO A 85 25.17 13.53 2.31
CA PRO A 85 26.47 14.06 2.75
C PRO A 85 26.95 15.22 1.87
N LYS A 86 26.73 15.13 0.55
CA LYS A 86 27.15 16.13 -0.43
C LYS A 86 26.28 17.39 -0.37
N ILE A 87 24.97 17.23 -0.18
CA ILE A 87 24.02 18.33 0.00
C ILE A 87 24.34 19.10 1.28
N THR A 88 24.58 18.38 2.37
CA THR A 88 24.93 18.95 3.68
C THR A 88 26.23 19.75 3.61
N SER A 89 27.26 19.22 2.97
CA SER A 89 28.52 19.94 2.75
C SER A 89 28.35 21.18 1.85
N LYS A 90 27.41 21.16 0.90
CA LYS A 90 27.13 22.32 0.03
C LYS A 90 26.41 23.45 0.77
N PHE A 91 25.52 23.12 1.71
CA PHE A 91 24.74 24.10 2.45
C PHE A 91 25.35 24.50 3.80
N ASP A 92 26.44 23.86 4.21
CA ASP A 92 27.14 24.06 5.50
C ASP A 92 26.19 24.01 6.72
N SER A 93 25.08 23.27 6.59
CA SER A 93 24.05 23.12 7.64
C SER A 93 23.94 21.66 8.04
N LEU A 94 24.71 21.29 9.07
CA LEU A 94 24.67 19.94 9.67
C LEU A 94 23.40 19.71 10.52
N GLY A 95 22.76 20.78 11.01
CA GLY A 95 21.54 20.67 11.82
C GLY A 95 20.31 20.20 11.03
N ASP A 96 20.28 20.47 9.72
CA ASP A 96 19.13 20.20 8.86
C ASP A 96 19.15 18.80 8.23
N VAL A 97 20.20 18.02 8.44
CA VAL A 97 20.40 16.71 7.82
C VAL A 97 19.22 15.77 8.09
N ALA A 98 18.75 15.74 9.33
CA ALA A 98 17.61 14.92 9.71
C ALA A 98 16.32 15.35 8.98
N TRP A 99 16.15 16.66 8.77
CA TRP A 99 14.96 17.21 8.12
C TRP A 99 14.83 16.83 6.65
N TYR A 100 15.95 16.57 5.94
CA TYR A 100 15.93 16.16 4.54
C TYR A 100 15.17 14.85 4.29
N GLY A 101 15.31 13.88 5.20
CA GLY A 101 14.55 12.62 5.17
C GLY A 101 13.20 12.75 5.87
N SER A 102 13.18 13.37 7.06
CA SER A 102 11.99 13.46 7.89
C SER A 102 10.86 14.26 7.26
N ALA A 103 11.12 15.36 6.55
CA ALA A 103 10.07 16.16 5.92
C ALA A 103 9.29 15.38 4.85
N TYR A 104 10.00 14.57 4.07
CA TYR A 104 9.41 13.68 3.09
C TYR A 104 8.53 12.60 3.76
N LEU A 105 9.09 11.90 4.75
CA LEU A 105 8.36 10.82 5.44
C LEU A 105 7.16 11.35 6.24
N LEU A 106 7.31 12.50 6.90
CA LEU A 106 6.26 13.13 7.69
C LEU A 106 5.05 13.48 6.81
N THR A 107 5.30 14.13 5.68
CA THR A 107 4.22 14.45 4.72
C THR A 107 3.66 13.19 4.09
N GLN A 108 4.53 12.24 3.68
CA GLN A 108 4.08 10.97 3.11
C GLN A 108 3.10 10.25 4.03
N MET A 109 3.47 10.05 5.30
CA MET A 109 2.65 9.32 6.27
C MET A 109 1.42 10.13 6.72
N SER A 110 1.55 11.45 6.88
CA SER A 110 0.44 12.31 7.32
C SER A 110 -0.68 12.39 6.27
N PHE A 111 -0.34 12.42 4.98
CA PHE A 111 -1.32 12.55 3.90
C PHE A 111 -1.80 11.20 3.34
N GLN A 112 -1.16 10.09 3.68
CA GLN A 112 -1.56 8.75 3.28
C GLN A 112 -3.05 8.45 3.54
N PRO A 113 -3.62 8.64 4.75
CA PRO A 113 -5.05 8.41 4.98
C PRO A 113 -5.96 9.37 4.20
N THR A 114 -5.51 10.62 3.99
CA THR A 114 -6.23 11.62 3.20
C THR A 114 -6.39 11.14 1.76
N PHE A 115 -5.30 10.69 1.14
CA PHE A 115 -5.35 10.10 -0.20
C PHE A 115 -6.23 8.85 -0.25
N GLY A 116 -6.22 8.02 0.79
CA GLY A 116 -7.11 6.87 0.90
C GLY A 116 -8.60 7.22 0.71
N LYS A 117 -9.05 8.31 1.34
CA LYS A 117 -10.41 8.84 1.12
C LYS A 117 -10.59 9.45 -0.27
N VAL A 118 -9.62 10.23 -0.75
CA VAL A 118 -9.68 10.86 -2.08
C VAL A 118 -9.87 9.82 -3.18
N TYR A 119 -9.15 8.70 -3.13
CA TYR A 119 -9.30 7.58 -4.08
C TYR A 119 -10.65 6.84 -4.01
N THR A 120 -11.44 7.08 -2.97
CA THR A 120 -12.78 6.48 -2.82
C THR A 120 -13.84 7.32 -3.53
N PHE A 121 -13.72 8.66 -3.50
CA PHE A 121 -14.70 9.58 -4.09
C PHE A 121 -14.37 10.03 -5.51
N PHE A 122 -13.08 10.07 -5.87
CA PHE A 122 -12.62 10.58 -7.15
C PHE A 122 -12.11 9.48 -8.07
N ASN A 123 -11.96 9.81 -9.36
CA ASN A 123 -11.45 8.89 -10.37
C ASN A 123 -9.98 8.49 -10.13
N LEU A 124 -9.72 7.20 -9.96
CA LEU A 124 -8.40 6.62 -9.67
C LEU A 124 -7.31 7.08 -10.66
N LYS A 125 -7.63 7.09 -11.95
CA LYS A 125 -6.69 7.48 -13.03
C LYS A 125 -6.18 8.91 -12.84
N TRP A 126 -7.09 9.87 -12.61
CA TRP A 126 -6.74 11.28 -12.53
C TRP A 126 -5.99 11.63 -11.24
N ILE A 127 -6.34 10.99 -10.13
CA ILE A 127 -5.63 11.21 -8.85
C ILE A 127 -4.22 10.65 -8.92
N PHE A 128 -4.04 9.46 -9.51
CA PHE A 128 -2.72 8.86 -9.68
C PHE A 128 -1.83 9.74 -10.56
N LEU A 129 -2.36 10.19 -11.71
CA LEU A 129 -1.63 11.10 -12.61
C LEU A 129 -1.30 12.44 -11.95
N GLY A 130 -2.25 13.04 -11.22
CA GLY A 130 -2.03 14.28 -10.47
C GLY A 130 -0.96 14.12 -9.39
N SER A 131 -0.97 13.00 -8.68
CA SER A 131 0.04 12.68 -7.66
C SER A 131 1.43 12.51 -8.28
N THR A 132 1.53 11.90 -9.48
CA THR A 132 2.78 11.79 -10.23
C THR A 132 3.32 13.16 -10.61
N VAL A 133 2.47 14.06 -11.11
CA VAL A 133 2.89 15.43 -11.46
C VAL A 133 3.39 16.19 -10.24
N ILE A 134 2.72 16.06 -9.08
CA ILE A 134 3.16 16.70 -7.84
C ILE A 134 4.49 16.13 -7.36
N PHE A 135 4.66 14.81 -7.43
CA PHE A 135 5.92 14.15 -7.08
C PHE A 135 7.08 14.67 -7.93
N GLU A 136 6.92 14.68 -9.26
CA GLU A 136 7.93 15.20 -10.18
C GLU A 136 8.20 16.71 -9.95
N GLY A 137 7.16 17.50 -9.70
CA GLY A 137 7.29 18.92 -9.35
C GLY A 137 8.12 19.11 -8.07
N GLY A 138 7.89 18.27 -7.05
CA GLY A 138 8.70 18.23 -5.84
C GLY A 138 10.16 17.87 -6.11
N SER A 139 10.42 16.88 -6.98
CA SER A 139 11.78 16.49 -7.39
C SER A 139 12.51 17.61 -8.13
N VAL A 140 11.82 18.33 -9.03
CA VAL A 140 12.39 19.51 -9.72
C VAL A 140 12.70 20.62 -8.72
N LEU A 141 11.81 20.86 -7.75
CA LEU A 141 12.04 21.86 -6.70
C LEU A 141 13.25 21.51 -5.83
N CYS A 142 13.43 20.23 -5.49
CA CYS A 142 14.62 19.74 -4.80
C CYS A 142 15.89 19.95 -5.64
N ALA A 143 15.84 19.68 -6.95
CA ALA A 143 16.99 19.82 -7.84
C ALA A 143 17.41 21.29 -8.05
N ALA A 144 16.43 22.22 -8.07
CA ALA A 144 16.65 23.65 -8.24
C ALA A 144 16.88 24.40 -6.92
N ALA A 145 16.86 23.72 -5.77
CA ALA A 145 16.90 24.36 -4.46
C ALA A 145 18.20 25.17 -4.24
N PRO A 146 18.11 26.49 -3.97
CA PRO A 146 19.28 27.33 -3.69
C PRO A 146 19.74 27.27 -2.23
N SER A 147 18.92 26.75 -1.31
CA SER A 147 19.17 26.71 0.13
C SER A 147 18.61 25.44 0.80
N SER A 148 19.09 25.12 2.01
CA SER A 148 18.62 23.99 2.83
C SER A 148 17.09 24.03 3.08
N PRO A 149 16.49 25.14 3.53
CA PRO A 149 15.04 25.22 3.73
C PRO A 149 14.22 25.03 2.44
N ALA A 150 14.69 25.58 1.31
CA ALA A 150 14.03 25.39 0.02
C ALA A 150 14.05 23.92 -0.42
N PHE A 151 15.16 23.22 -0.13
CA PHE A 151 15.27 21.78 -0.36
C PHE A 151 14.28 20.99 0.52
N ILE A 152 14.18 21.33 1.82
CA ILE A 152 13.22 20.70 2.75
C ILE A 152 11.77 20.88 2.28
N ILE A 153 11.40 22.07 1.79
CA ILE A 153 10.07 22.33 1.22
C ILE A 153 9.85 21.48 -0.02
N GLY A 154 10.85 21.37 -0.90
CA GLY A 154 10.80 20.44 -2.04
C GLY A 154 10.55 19.00 -1.61
N ARG A 155 11.21 18.54 -0.54
CA ARG A 155 11.02 17.20 0.03
C ARG A 155 9.61 17.00 0.58
N ALA A 156 9.03 18.02 1.22
CA ALA A 156 7.66 17.98 1.70
C ALA A 156 6.64 17.87 0.54
N VAL A 157 6.85 18.60 -0.57
CA VAL A 157 6.00 18.49 -1.76
C VAL A 157 6.13 17.12 -2.43
N ALA A 158 7.35 16.61 -2.56
CA ALA A 158 7.60 15.27 -3.08
C ALA A 158 6.96 14.19 -2.20
N GLY A 159 7.04 14.32 -0.87
CA GLY A 159 6.42 13.40 0.09
C GLY A 159 4.90 13.38 -0.01
N PHE A 160 4.27 14.54 -0.24
CA PHE A 160 2.84 14.62 -0.54
C PHE A 160 2.46 13.85 -1.81
N GLY A 161 3.19 14.04 -2.92
CA GLY A 161 2.97 13.27 -4.15
C GLY A 161 3.20 11.77 -3.95
N ALA A 162 4.21 11.40 -3.17
CA ALA A 162 4.52 10.02 -2.83
C ALA A 162 3.43 9.34 -2.01
N ALA A 163 2.76 10.06 -1.09
CA ALA A 163 1.59 9.54 -0.37
C ALA A 163 0.50 9.10 -1.35
N GLY A 164 0.21 9.94 -2.34
CA GLY A 164 -0.77 9.68 -3.38
C GLY A 164 -0.39 8.48 -4.26
N LEU A 165 0.88 8.34 -4.64
CA LEU A 165 1.37 7.19 -5.41
C LEU A 165 1.30 5.89 -4.61
N SER A 166 1.78 5.89 -3.37
CA SER A 166 1.80 4.70 -2.50
C SER A 166 0.39 4.19 -2.20
N CYS A 167 -0.53 5.09 -1.82
CA CYS A 167 -1.94 4.74 -1.63
C CYS A 167 -2.62 4.33 -2.94
N GLY A 168 -2.36 5.06 -4.02
CA GLY A 168 -2.91 4.76 -5.34
C GLY A 168 -2.52 3.36 -5.81
N ALA A 169 -1.26 2.97 -5.66
CA ALA A 169 -0.80 1.63 -5.99
C ALA A 169 -1.57 0.55 -5.22
N MET A 170 -1.71 0.69 -3.90
CA MET A 170 -2.45 -0.30 -3.10
C MET A 170 -3.94 -0.38 -3.46
N ILE A 171 -4.59 0.77 -3.67
CA ILE A 171 -6.04 0.83 -3.96
C ILE A 171 -6.35 0.38 -5.39
N ILE A 172 -5.51 0.75 -6.37
CA ILE A 172 -5.69 0.32 -7.74
C ILE A 172 -5.51 -1.20 -7.81
N THR A 173 -4.44 -1.75 -7.22
CA THR A 173 -4.21 -3.20 -7.17
C THR A 173 -5.35 -3.95 -6.49
N SER A 174 -5.94 -3.42 -5.42
CA SER A 174 -7.07 -4.07 -4.75
C SER A 174 -8.36 -4.07 -5.59
N LYS A 175 -8.54 -3.09 -6.47
CA LYS A 175 -9.70 -3.01 -7.37
C LYS A 175 -9.58 -3.88 -8.63
N ILE A 176 -8.37 -4.08 -9.16
CA ILE A 176 -8.18 -4.80 -10.43
C ILE A 176 -7.99 -6.31 -10.27
N VAL A 177 -7.79 -6.80 -9.04
CA VAL A 177 -7.40 -8.19 -8.77
C VAL A 177 -8.30 -8.86 -7.74
N GLU A 178 -8.62 -10.11 -8.04
CA GLU A 178 -9.36 -11.04 -7.18
C GLU A 178 -8.69 -11.23 -5.81
N MET A 179 -9.47 -11.30 -4.74
CA MET A 179 -8.98 -11.32 -3.35
C MET A 179 -7.83 -12.31 -3.10
N ARG A 180 -7.86 -13.48 -3.75
CA ARG A 180 -6.84 -14.54 -3.59
C ARG A 180 -5.47 -14.18 -4.16
N LYS A 181 -5.41 -13.32 -5.19
CA LYS A 181 -4.16 -12.94 -5.88
C LYS A 181 -3.62 -11.58 -5.44
N ARG A 182 -4.42 -10.78 -4.70
CA ARG A 182 -4.00 -9.46 -4.19
C ARG A 182 -2.68 -9.50 -3.41
N PRO A 183 -2.43 -10.45 -2.49
CA PRO A 183 -1.18 -10.49 -1.74
C PRO A 183 0.04 -10.71 -2.63
N LEU A 184 -0.10 -11.55 -3.67
CA LEU A 184 0.99 -11.86 -4.60
C LEU A 184 1.37 -10.63 -5.44
N LEU A 185 0.39 -9.88 -5.94
CA LEU A 185 0.68 -8.66 -6.70
C LEU A 185 1.19 -7.52 -5.84
N LEU A 186 0.66 -7.35 -4.63
CA LEU A 186 1.21 -6.40 -3.67
C LEU A 186 2.66 -6.76 -3.30
N ALA A 187 2.98 -8.05 -3.12
CA ALA A 187 4.35 -8.50 -2.90
C ALA A 187 5.27 -8.20 -4.10
N ILE A 188 4.79 -8.38 -5.34
CA ILE A 188 5.54 -7.99 -6.54
C ILE A 188 5.77 -6.47 -6.56
N ILE A 189 4.75 -5.66 -6.27
CA ILE A 189 4.89 -4.20 -6.25
C ILE A 189 5.87 -3.75 -5.16
N THR A 190 5.76 -4.30 -3.95
CA THR A 190 6.68 -3.94 -2.85
C THR A 190 8.08 -4.50 -3.03
N SER A 191 8.24 -5.60 -3.78
CA SER A 191 9.56 -6.12 -4.15
C SER A 191 10.40 -5.11 -4.95
N MET A 192 9.75 -4.13 -5.60
CA MET A 192 10.44 -3.03 -6.27
C MET A 192 11.27 -2.18 -5.31
N TYR A 193 10.90 -2.06 -4.03
CA TYR A 193 11.75 -1.42 -3.02
C TYR A 193 13.05 -2.22 -2.80
N GLY A 194 12.98 -3.55 -2.83
CA GLY A 194 14.14 -4.42 -2.75
C GLY A 194 15.07 -4.22 -3.95
N ILE A 195 14.51 -4.21 -5.16
CA ILE A 195 15.27 -3.94 -6.40
C ILE A 195 15.89 -2.54 -6.36
N ALA A 196 15.13 -1.53 -5.95
CA ALA A 196 15.62 -0.16 -5.81
C ALA A 196 16.76 -0.06 -4.78
N SER A 197 16.81 -0.92 -3.77
CA SER A 197 17.91 -0.92 -2.80
C SER A 197 19.24 -1.36 -3.44
N VAL A 198 19.20 -2.28 -4.40
CA VAL A 198 20.37 -2.75 -5.16
C VAL A 198 20.78 -1.75 -6.23
N ILE A 199 19.80 -1.23 -6.98
CA ILE A 199 20.07 -0.28 -8.06
C ILE A 199 20.43 1.11 -7.50
N GLY A 200 19.93 1.44 -6.31
CA GLY A 200 20.05 2.74 -5.66
C GLY A 200 21.48 3.29 -5.58
N PRO A 201 22.46 2.56 -5.00
CA PRO A 201 23.86 2.96 -5.00
C PRO A 201 24.45 3.10 -6.41
N SER A 202 24.10 2.19 -7.32
CA SER A 202 24.57 2.24 -8.72
C SER A 202 24.05 3.49 -9.43
N LEU A 203 22.77 3.79 -9.31
CA LEU A 203 22.14 4.96 -9.88
C LEU A 203 22.60 6.25 -9.20
N GLY A 204 22.76 6.28 -7.87
CA GLY A 204 23.31 7.45 -7.14
C GLY A 204 24.72 7.82 -7.60
N GLY A 205 25.56 6.81 -7.89
CA GLY A 205 26.87 7.00 -8.51
C GLY A 205 26.80 7.55 -9.93
N VAL A 206 25.86 7.05 -10.75
CA VAL A 206 25.62 7.53 -12.12
C VAL A 206 25.00 8.93 -12.15
N PHE A 207 24.08 9.28 -11.24
CA PHE A 207 23.53 10.64 -11.14
C PHE A 207 24.57 11.67 -10.71
N THR A 208 25.59 11.25 -9.98
CA THR A 208 26.76 12.09 -9.70
C THR A 208 27.57 12.40 -10.97
N HIS A 209 27.48 11.54 -12.00
CA HIS A 209 28.21 11.69 -13.27
C HIS A 209 27.33 12.12 -14.48
N SER A 210 26.03 11.87 -14.45
CA SER A 210 25.14 11.94 -15.60
C SER A 210 24.06 13.01 -15.40
N LYS A 211 24.43 14.25 -15.72
CA LYS A 211 23.62 15.47 -15.58
C LYS A 211 22.39 15.56 -16.51
N GLN A 212 22.14 14.60 -17.40
CA GLN A 212 21.23 14.82 -18.55
C GLN A 212 20.06 13.82 -18.73
N LEU A 213 19.98 12.70 -18.01
CA LEU A 213 19.06 11.61 -18.40
C LEU A 213 17.68 11.58 -17.71
N THR A 214 17.48 12.18 -16.53
CA THR A 214 16.24 11.96 -15.75
C THR A 214 15.04 12.79 -16.24
N TRP A 215 15.24 14.07 -16.51
CA TRP A 215 14.13 15.02 -16.66
C TRP A 215 13.39 14.95 -18.01
N ARG A 216 14.07 14.52 -19.08
CA ARG A 216 13.46 14.40 -20.43
C ARG A 216 12.68 13.10 -20.58
N PHE A 217 13.04 12.06 -19.84
CA PHE A 217 12.40 10.75 -19.90
C PHE A 217 11.02 10.76 -19.20
N CYS A 218 10.89 11.44 -18.06
CA CYS A 218 9.60 11.68 -17.40
C CYS A 218 8.63 12.45 -18.29
N PHE A 219 9.11 13.44 -19.06
CA PHE A 219 8.30 14.21 -20.00
C PHE A 219 7.89 13.38 -21.23
N TRP A 220 8.79 12.53 -21.74
CA TRP A 220 8.52 11.66 -22.89
C TRP A 220 7.49 10.57 -22.59
N ILE A 221 7.48 10.03 -21.37
CA ILE A 221 6.49 9.04 -20.93
C ILE A 221 5.11 9.67 -20.67
N ASN A 222 5.06 10.92 -20.21
CA ASN A 222 3.80 11.62 -19.93
C ASN A 222 3.08 12.10 -21.20
N LEU A 223 3.81 12.47 -22.25
CA LEU A 223 3.25 13.02 -23.50
C LEU A 223 2.69 11.95 -24.47
N ARG A 224 2.80 10.66 -24.14
CA ARG A 224 2.45 9.52 -25.01
C ARG A 224 1.35 8.63 -24.42
N GLN A 225 0.41 9.22 -23.68
CA GLN A 225 -0.85 8.59 -23.30
C GLN A 225 -2.02 9.58 -23.40
#